data_AF-A0A352PVY6-F1
#
_entry.id   AF-A0A352PVY6-F1
#
_cell.length_a   1.000
_cell.length_b   1.000
_cell.length_c   1.000
_cell.angle_alpha   90.00
_cell.angle_beta   90.00
_cell.angle_gamma   90.00
#
_symmetry.space_group_name_H-M   'P 1'
#
loop_
_entity.id
_entity.type
_entity.pdbx_description
1 polymer ?
#
loop_
_entity_poly.entity_id
_entity_poly.type
_entity_poly.pdbx_seq_one_letter_code
_entity_poly.pdbx_strand_id
1 'polypeptide(L)'
;MQIREAKPEDLATIAMLVSDSNRDVAVKFGLNVENCPKHPSFCTKSWVEADLARGETYFILEQDSMPKQNQKEENMRGIIILLLTAVLLTGCTSVGTLGIVTKSTGDPGAMLRNAQPYKELGSVQGGACRFFLLGVAPWGNATLSTAVDNALSTVGGDALINVTVSNSLYGFVPIYNIFAYTCTDVNGIAIKFEKN
;
A
#
# COMPACT_ATOMS: atom_id res chain seq x y z
N MET A 1 -9.33 -5.82 -26.62
CA MET A 1 -8.12 -6.48 -26.08
C MET A 1 -8.33 -7.97 -26.13
N GLN A 2 -7.48 -8.69 -26.88
CA GLN A 2 -7.56 -10.13 -27.11
C GLN A 2 -6.16 -10.74 -26.95
N ILE A 3 -6.04 -11.83 -26.20
CA ILE A 3 -4.79 -12.62 -26.14
C ILE A 3 -4.93 -13.79 -27.10
N ARG A 4 -3.93 -14.01 -27.95
CA ARG A 4 -3.84 -15.19 -28.83
C ARG A 4 -2.44 -15.79 -28.79
N GLU A 5 -2.36 -17.09 -29.09
CA GLU A 5 -1.08 -17.75 -29.34
C GLU A 5 -0.43 -17.17 -30.60
N ALA A 6 0.89 -17.02 -30.55
CA ALA A 6 1.67 -16.50 -31.66
C ALA A 6 1.87 -17.56 -32.74
N LYS A 7 1.85 -17.12 -33.99
CA LYS A 7 2.01 -17.96 -35.18
C LYS A 7 3.40 -17.77 -35.79
N PRO A 8 3.85 -18.65 -36.71
CA PRO A 8 5.13 -18.49 -37.40
C PRO A 8 5.27 -17.15 -38.16
N GLU A 9 4.16 -16.52 -38.55
CA GLU A 9 4.13 -15.18 -39.16
C GLU A 9 4.50 -14.05 -38.18
N ASP A 10 4.34 -14.26 -36.87
CA ASP A 10 4.59 -13.26 -35.84
C ASP A 10 6.06 -13.21 -35.37
N LEU A 11 6.94 -14.08 -35.86
CA LEU A 11 8.33 -14.20 -35.39
C LEU A 11 9.10 -12.87 -35.38
N ALA A 12 8.91 -12.06 -36.42
CA ALA A 12 9.56 -10.74 -36.51
C ALA A 12 8.99 -9.76 -35.46
N THR A 13 7.68 -9.80 -35.24
CA THR A 13 6.98 -8.99 -34.24
C THR A 13 7.44 -9.34 -32.82
N ILE A 14 7.55 -10.64 -32.50
CA ILE A 14 8.04 -11.11 -31.21
C ILE A 14 9.48 -10.66 -30.97
N ALA A 15 10.37 -10.88 -31.96
CA ALA A 15 11.78 -10.48 -31.84
C ALA A 15 11.92 -8.96 -31.60
N MET A 16 11.13 -8.16 -32.33
CA MET A 16 11.07 -6.71 -32.13
C MET A 16 10.59 -6.36 -30.72
N LEU A 17 9.46 -6.92 -30.26
CA LEU A 17 8.89 -6.62 -28.94
C LEU A 17 9.86 -7.00 -27.81
N VAL A 18 10.49 -8.17 -27.88
CA VAL A 18 11.47 -8.63 -26.88
C VAL A 18 12.72 -7.74 -26.91
N SER A 19 13.25 -7.43 -28.10
CA SER A 19 14.42 -6.56 -28.26
C SER A 19 14.16 -5.16 -27.71
N ASP A 20 13.06 -4.53 -28.12
CA ASP A 20 12.71 -3.16 -27.72
C ASP A 20 12.42 -3.09 -26.21
N SER A 21 11.72 -4.08 -25.64
CA SER A 21 11.37 -4.11 -24.21
C SER A 21 12.57 -4.28 -23.28
N ASN A 22 13.73 -4.67 -23.80
CA ASN A 22 14.96 -4.88 -23.02
C ASN A 22 16.09 -3.91 -23.42
N ARG A 23 15.83 -2.96 -24.32
CA ARG A 23 16.85 -2.06 -24.86
C ARG A 23 17.39 -1.09 -23.82
N ASP A 24 16.53 -0.58 -22.96
CA ASP A 24 16.89 0.35 -21.88
C ASP A 24 17.86 -0.26 -20.87
N VAL A 25 17.66 -1.53 -20.51
CA VAL A 25 18.58 -2.32 -19.67
C VAL A 25 19.94 -2.45 -20.36
N ALA A 26 19.97 -2.82 -21.64
CA ALA A 26 21.21 -2.94 -22.38
C ALA A 26 21.99 -1.62 -22.44
N VAL A 27 21.31 -0.50 -22.69
CA VAL A 27 21.94 0.84 -22.67
C VAL A 27 22.47 1.19 -21.28
N LYS A 28 21.67 0.98 -20.22
CA LYS A 28 22.03 1.32 -18.84
C LYS A 28 23.28 0.60 -18.35
N PHE A 29 23.46 -0.66 -18.76
CA PHE A 29 24.59 -1.49 -18.34
C PHE A 29 25.70 -1.62 -19.39
N GLY A 30 25.61 -0.90 -20.52
CA GLY A 30 26.60 -0.97 -21.59
C GLY A 30 26.71 -2.35 -22.23
N LEU A 31 25.60 -3.09 -22.29
CA LEU A 31 25.56 -4.42 -22.91
C LEU A 31 25.57 -4.28 -24.43
N ASN A 32 26.37 -5.11 -25.08
CA ASN A 32 26.47 -5.20 -26.53
C ASN A 32 26.61 -6.68 -26.95
N VAL A 33 26.58 -6.94 -28.26
CA VAL A 33 26.68 -8.31 -28.79
C VAL A 33 28.01 -8.97 -28.44
N GLU A 34 29.08 -8.20 -28.21
CA GLU A 34 30.41 -8.75 -27.88
C GLU A 34 30.50 -9.21 -26.41
N ASN A 35 29.92 -8.45 -25.48
CA ASN A 35 30.00 -8.76 -24.05
C ASN A 35 28.82 -9.60 -23.52
N CYS A 36 27.66 -9.55 -24.17
CA CYS A 36 26.45 -10.26 -23.77
C CYS A 36 25.61 -10.65 -24.99
N PRO A 37 26.11 -11.55 -25.87
CA PRO A 37 25.43 -11.93 -27.11
C PRO A 37 24.05 -12.58 -26.90
N LYS A 38 23.81 -13.12 -25.71
CA LYS A 38 22.55 -13.76 -25.32
C LYS A 38 21.63 -12.82 -24.53
N HIS A 39 21.86 -11.50 -24.56
CA HIS A 39 20.93 -10.57 -23.93
C HIS A 39 19.65 -10.40 -24.79
N PRO A 40 18.44 -10.38 -24.19
CA PRO A 40 17.18 -10.27 -24.93
C PRO A 40 17.05 -9.01 -25.80
N SER A 41 17.80 -7.94 -25.50
CA SER A 41 17.84 -6.74 -26.35
C SER A 41 18.36 -7.01 -27.77
N PHE A 42 19.06 -8.12 -27.98
CA PHE A 42 19.57 -8.54 -29.29
C PHE A 42 18.78 -9.72 -29.87
N CYS A 43 17.56 -9.95 -29.37
CA CYS A 43 16.68 -10.99 -29.88
C CYS A 43 16.44 -10.79 -31.38
N THR A 44 16.59 -11.87 -32.14
CA THR A 44 16.39 -11.89 -33.60
C THR A 44 15.29 -12.87 -33.98
N LYS A 45 14.77 -12.73 -35.21
CA LYS A 45 13.78 -13.67 -35.76
C LYS A 45 14.23 -15.14 -35.65
N SER A 46 15.49 -15.42 -35.98
CA SER A 46 16.05 -16.77 -35.94
C SER A 46 16.16 -17.33 -34.52
N TRP A 47 16.32 -16.45 -33.52
CA TRP A 47 16.29 -16.86 -32.12
C TRP A 47 14.90 -17.34 -31.74
N VAL A 48 13.86 -16.53 -31.99
CA VAL A 48 12.46 -16.90 -31.69
C VAL A 48 12.06 -18.18 -32.42
N GLU A 49 12.49 -18.35 -33.67
CA GLU A 49 12.28 -19.58 -34.44
C GLU A 49 12.90 -20.81 -33.76
N ALA A 50 14.14 -20.68 -33.27
CA ALA A 50 14.80 -21.74 -32.53
C ALA A 50 14.12 -22.04 -31.18
N ASP A 51 13.51 -21.05 -30.54
CA ASP A 51 12.76 -21.22 -29.29
C ASP A 51 11.48 -22.02 -29.53
N LEU A 52 10.70 -21.66 -30.56
CA LEU A 52 9.52 -22.43 -30.96
C LEU A 52 9.88 -23.88 -31.34
N ALA A 53 11.01 -24.09 -32.03
CA ALA A 53 11.48 -25.43 -32.38
C ALA A 53 11.88 -26.27 -31.14
N ARG A 54 12.22 -25.63 -30.02
CA ARG A 54 12.47 -26.30 -28.73
C ARG A 54 11.20 -26.53 -27.91
N GLY A 55 10.04 -26.13 -28.43
CA GLY A 55 8.74 -26.30 -27.77
C GLY A 55 8.34 -25.12 -26.88
N GLU A 56 8.99 -23.96 -27.00
CA GLU A 56 8.53 -22.75 -26.33
C GLU A 56 7.28 -22.18 -27.03
N THR A 57 6.42 -21.49 -26.27
CA THR A 57 5.17 -20.92 -26.78
C THR A 57 5.09 -19.44 -26.44
N TYR A 58 4.75 -18.62 -27.42
CA TYR A 58 4.57 -17.18 -27.27
C TYR A 58 3.10 -16.80 -27.38
N PHE A 59 2.68 -15.78 -26.63
CA PHE A 59 1.34 -15.20 -26.69
C PHE A 59 1.42 -13.70 -27.00
N ILE A 60 0.51 -13.23 -27.83
CA ILE A 60 0.40 -11.82 -28.23
C ILE A 60 -0.90 -11.26 -27.66
N LEU A 61 -0.78 -10.16 -26.93
CA LEU A 61 -1.92 -9.33 -26.54
C LEU A 61 -2.17 -8.31 -27.66
N GLU A 62 -3.24 -8.52 -28.40
CA GLU A 62 -3.74 -7.57 -29.39
C GLU A 62 -4.64 -6.55 -28.69
N GLN A 63 -4.21 -5.30 -28.72
CA GLN A 63 -5.05 -4.17 -28.32
C GLN A 63 -5.74 -3.66 -29.58
N ASP A 64 -7.08 -3.67 -29.59
CA ASP A 64 -7.85 -3.00 -30.64
C ASP A 64 -7.29 -1.61 -30.80
N SER A 65 -6.91 -1.25 -32.03
CA SER A 65 -6.40 0.08 -32.34
C SER A 65 -7.39 1.08 -31.78
N MET A 66 -7.03 1.77 -30.69
CA MET A 66 -7.75 2.97 -30.31
C MET A 66 -7.79 3.83 -31.58
N PRO A 67 -8.92 4.48 -31.91
CA PRO A 67 -8.88 5.52 -32.92
C PRO A 67 -7.72 6.41 -32.49
N LYS A 68 -6.79 6.70 -33.42
CA LYS A 68 -5.73 7.68 -33.19
C LYS A 68 -6.45 8.97 -32.83
N GLN A 69 -6.75 9.16 -31.55
CA GLN A 69 -7.16 10.43 -31.02
C GLN A 69 -5.98 11.30 -31.37
N ASN A 70 -6.26 12.28 -32.23
CA ASN A 70 -5.37 13.38 -32.51
C ASN A 70 -4.64 13.68 -31.19
N GLN A 71 -3.31 13.54 -31.20
CA GLN A 71 -2.48 14.16 -30.18
C GLN A 71 -2.74 15.66 -30.29
N LYS A 72 -3.81 16.10 -29.64
CA LYS A 72 -3.91 17.44 -29.15
C LYS A 72 -2.84 17.47 -28.08
N GLU A 73 -1.80 18.28 -28.29
CA GLU A 73 -0.90 18.70 -27.22
C GLU A 73 -1.75 19.42 -26.16
N GLU A 74 -2.51 18.66 -25.39
CA GLU A 74 -3.08 19.13 -24.15
C GLU A 74 -1.92 19.27 -23.19
N ASN A 75 -1.85 20.41 -22.50
CA ASN A 75 -0.79 20.83 -21.59
C ASN A 75 -0.38 19.68 -20.65
N MET A 76 0.56 18.85 -21.09
CA MET A 76 1.06 17.69 -20.34
C MET A 76 1.70 18.14 -19.03
N ARG A 77 2.27 19.37 -19.02
CA ARG A 77 2.69 20.06 -17.79
C ARG A 77 1.55 20.32 -16.81
N GLY A 78 0.38 20.74 -17.30
CA GLY A 78 -0.80 20.99 -16.46
C GLY A 78 -1.32 19.70 -15.83
N ILE A 79 -1.41 18.62 -16.61
CA ILE A 79 -1.84 17.30 -16.13
C ILE A 79 -0.82 16.71 -15.14
N ILE A 80 0.48 16.82 -15.43
CA ILE A 80 1.53 16.36 -14.51
C ILE A 80 1.51 17.16 -13.21
N ILE A 81 1.34 18.49 -13.26
CA ILE A 81 1.21 19.33 -12.06
C ILE A 81 -0.06 18.98 -11.28
N LEU A 82 -1.18 18.72 -11.97
CA LEU A 82 -2.44 18.30 -11.34
C LEU A 82 -2.29 16.93 -10.64
N LEU A 83 -1.62 15.97 -11.28
CA LEU A 83 -1.37 14.65 -10.71
C LEU A 83 -0.39 14.71 -9.54
N LEU A 84 0.68 15.50 -9.65
CA LEU A 84 1.64 15.70 -8.56
C LEU A 84 1.00 16.42 -7.37
N THR A 85 0.14 17.41 -7.60
CA THR A 85 -0.62 18.07 -6.53
C THR A 85 -1.63 17.13 -5.88
N ALA A 86 -2.29 16.26 -6.65
CA ALA A 86 -3.16 15.23 -6.08
C ALA A 86 -2.40 14.24 -5.20
N VAL A 87 -1.22 13.78 -5.62
CA VAL A 87 -0.35 12.87 -4.83
C VAL A 87 0.18 13.55 -3.55
N LEU A 88 0.45 14.85 -3.59
CA LEU A 88 0.85 15.61 -2.39
C LEU A 88 -0.29 15.77 -1.38
N LEU A 89 -1.55 15.64 -1.82
CA LEU A 89 -2.73 15.75 -0.97
C LEU A 89 -3.22 14.40 -0.42
N THR A 90 -2.69 13.26 -0.90
CA THR A 90 -3.05 11.95 -0.34
C THR A 90 -2.32 11.72 0.97
N GLY A 91 -3.02 11.91 2.10
CA GLY A 91 -2.56 11.44 3.40
C GLY A 91 -2.69 9.92 3.50
N CYS A 92 -1.62 9.23 3.90
CA CYS A 92 -1.68 7.81 4.22
C CYS A 92 -2.23 7.62 5.64
N THR A 93 -3.42 7.03 5.76
CA THR A 93 -3.93 6.53 7.04
C THR A 93 -3.74 5.03 7.10
N SER A 94 -3.21 4.52 8.21
CA SER A 94 -3.17 3.07 8.46
C SER A 94 -4.35 2.70 9.35
N VAL A 95 -5.16 1.74 8.91
CA VAL A 95 -6.31 1.21 9.64
C VAL A 95 -6.12 -0.29 9.92
N GLY A 96 -6.45 -0.72 11.13
CA GLY A 96 -6.36 -2.11 11.54
C GLY A 96 -7.52 -2.52 12.44
N THR A 97 -7.98 -3.77 12.32
CA THR A 97 -9.03 -4.33 13.15
C THR A 97 -8.45 -5.32 14.15
N LEU A 98 -8.82 -5.19 15.43
CA LEU A 98 -8.40 -6.04 16.54
C LEU A 98 -9.64 -6.68 17.19
N GLY A 99 -9.51 -7.92 17.64
CA GLY A 99 -10.61 -8.66 18.25
C GLY A 99 -11.02 -8.12 19.62
N ILE A 100 -10.11 -8.19 20.59
CA ILE A 100 -10.30 -7.68 21.95
C ILE A 100 -9.07 -6.91 22.39
N VAL A 101 -9.28 -5.75 23.02
CA VAL A 101 -8.21 -4.94 23.62
C VAL A 101 -8.63 -4.54 25.02
N THR A 102 -7.85 -4.96 26.02
CA THR A 102 -8.12 -4.63 27.42
C THR A 102 -7.61 -3.24 27.76
N LYS A 103 -8.16 -2.64 28.81
CA LYS A 103 -7.53 -1.46 29.45
C LYS A 103 -6.08 -1.74 29.83
N SER A 104 -5.26 -0.70 29.94
CA SER A 104 -3.82 -0.82 30.21
C SER A 104 -3.47 -1.54 31.52
N THR A 105 -4.39 -1.52 32.49
CA THR A 105 -4.25 -2.15 33.81
C THR A 105 -4.82 -3.58 33.88
N GLY A 106 -5.38 -4.12 32.79
CA GLY A 106 -5.95 -5.46 32.74
C GLY A 106 -4.91 -6.56 32.48
N ASP A 107 -5.24 -7.81 32.85
CA ASP A 107 -4.50 -9.02 32.46
C ASP A 107 -5.29 -9.79 31.37
N PRO A 108 -4.95 -9.62 30.08
CA PRO A 108 -5.61 -10.33 28.99
C PRO A 108 -5.48 -11.85 29.10
N GLY A 109 -4.36 -12.34 29.64
CA GLY A 109 -4.08 -13.76 29.77
C GLY A 109 -5.02 -14.43 30.77
N ALA A 110 -5.27 -13.78 31.92
CA ALA A 110 -6.23 -14.28 32.90
C ALA A 110 -7.66 -14.28 32.37
N MET A 111 -8.02 -13.29 31.56
CA MET A 111 -9.35 -13.19 30.94
C MET A 111 -9.62 -14.33 29.95
N LEU A 112 -8.63 -14.70 29.14
CA LEU A 112 -8.75 -15.83 28.21
C LEU A 112 -8.79 -17.18 28.93
N ARG A 113 -8.04 -17.34 30.03
CA ARG A 113 -8.01 -18.59 30.80
C ARG A 113 -9.34 -18.89 31.51
N ASN A 114 -10.03 -17.84 31.98
CA ASN A 114 -11.18 -18.00 32.86
C ASN A 114 -12.55 -17.84 32.16
N ALA A 115 -12.56 -17.59 30.84
CA ALA A 115 -13.77 -17.46 30.01
C ALA A 115 -14.92 -16.70 30.71
N GLN A 116 -14.61 -15.49 31.19
CA GLN A 116 -15.54 -14.71 32.01
C GLN A 116 -16.74 -14.22 31.16
N PRO A 117 -17.97 -14.30 31.68
CA PRO A 117 -19.11 -13.61 31.07
C PRO A 117 -18.87 -12.09 31.08
N TYR A 118 -19.42 -11.42 30.07
CA TYR A 118 -19.30 -9.98 29.93
C TYR A 118 -20.63 -9.36 29.52
N LYS A 119 -20.76 -8.08 29.85
CA LYS A 119 -21.88 -7.23 29.44
C LYS A 119 -21.38 -6.13 28.51
N GLU A 120 -22.04 -5.96 27.39
CA GLU A 120 -21.80 -4.83 26.48
C GLU A 120 -22.35 -3.54 27.08
N LEU A 121 -21.52 -2.49 27.08
CA LEU A 121 -21.85 -1.15 27.54
C LEU A 121 -22.18 -0.20 26.38
N GLY A 122 -21.94 -0.63 25.13
CA GLY A 122 -22.21 0.13 23.91
C GLY A 122 -20.95 0.54 23.14
N SER A 123 -21.16 1.17 21.97
CA SER A 123 -20.07 1.66 21.13
C SER A 123 -19.39 2.85 21.79
N VAL A 124 -18.06 2.86 21.83
CA VAL A 124 -17.25 3.95 22.36
C VAL A 124 -16.10 4.28 21.41
N GLN A 125 -15.67 5.53 21.46
CA GLN A 125 -14.55 6.04 20.69
C GLN A 125 -13.59 6.78 21.63
N GLY A 126 -12.29 6.64 21.39
CA GLY A 126 -11.26 7.37 22.12
C GLY A 126 -10.05 7.65 21.24
N GLY A 127 -9.36 8.74 21.54
CA GLY A 127 -8.19 9.18 20.80
C GLY A 127 -7.06 9.57 21.73
N ALA A 128 -5.83 9.40 21.26
CA ALA A 128 -4.63 9.83 21.98
C ALA A 128 -3.61 10.39 20.97
N CYS A 129 -3.15 11.61 21.22
CA CYS A 129 -2.23 12.32 20.33
C CYS A 129 -0.90 12.60 20.99
N ARG A 130 0.15 12.55 20.17
CA ARG A 130 1.51 12.97 20.50
C ARG A 130 1.94 13.99 19.46
N PHE A 131 2.43 15.10 19.94
CA PHE A 131 2.85 16.22 19.12
C PHE A 131 4.35 16.40 19.24
N PHE A 132 4.96 16.96 18.19
CA PHE A 132 6.38 17.18 18.05
C PHE A 132 6.59 18.61 17.55
N LEU A 133 7.32 19.41 18.32
CA LEU A 133 7.80 20.71 17.87
C LEU A 133 9.23 20.55 17.33
N LEU A 134 9.46 21.03 16.10
CA LEU A 134 10.73 20.92 15.37
C LEU A 134 11.28 19.48 15.25
N GLY A 135 10.41 18.47 15.41
CA GLY A 135 10.81 17.05 15.46
C GLY A 135 11.57 16.62 16.72
N VAL A 136 11.82 17.51 17.69
CA VAL A 136 12.71 17.24 18.84
C VAL A 136 11.99 17.17 20.18
N ALA A 137 10.93 17.97 20.37
CA ALA A 137 10.23 18.08 21.64
C ALA A 137 8.87 17.35 21.58
N PRO A 138 8.78 16.09 22.04
CA PRO A 138 7.52 15.36 22.10
C PRO A 138 6.69 15.74 23.33
N TRP A 139 5.38 15.88 23.15
CA TRP A 139 4.41 16.05 24.23
C TRP A 139 3.13 15.26 23.91
N GLY A 140 2.45 14.79 24.96
CA GLY A 140 1.34 13.84 24.82
C GLY A 140 1.78 12.39 24.61
N ASN A 141 0.80 11.49 24.52
CA ASN A 141 1.00 10.07 24.29
C ASN A 141 0.01 9.59 23.23
N ALA A 142 0.51 8.96 22.17
CA ALA A 142 -0.29 8.41 21.08
C ALA A 142 -0.34 6.87 21.12
N THR A 143 -0.09 6.23 22.25
CA THR A 143 -0.17 4.76 22.33
C THR A 143 -1.62 4.28 22.24
N LEU A 144 -1.79 3.11 21.63
CA LEU A 144 -3.07 2.40 21.58
C LEU A 144 -3.69 2.23 22.98
N SER A 145 -2.88 1.87 23.98
CA SER A 145 -3.33 1.70 25.36
C SER A 145 -3.98 2.96 25.93
N THR A 146 -3.40 4.14 25.69
CA THR A 146 -3.96 5.41 26.15
C THR A 146 -5.24 5.77 25.40
N ALA A 147 -5.31 5.48 24.09
CA ALA A 147 -6.54 5.67 23.32
C ALA A 147 -7.68 4.77 23.81
N VAL A 148 -7.39 3.51 24.14
CA VAL A 148 -8.33 2.54 24.72
C VAL A 148 -8.76 2.97 26.12
N ASP A 149 -7.82 3.38 26.98
CA ASP A 149 -8.14 3.87 28.32
C ASP A 149 -9.03 5.11 28.26
N ASN A 150 -8.72 6.06 27.37
CA ASN A 150 -9.55 7.24 27.12
C ASN A 150 -10.96 6.85 26.66
N ALA A 151 -11.08 5.89 25.73
CA ALA A 151 -12.37 5.39 25.25
C ALA A 151 -13.18 4.75 26.40
N LEU A 152 -12.55 3.88 27.19
CA LEU A 152 -13.20 3.15 28.28
C LEU A 152 -13.54 4.04 29.47
N SER A 153 -12.78 5.12 29.71
CA SER A 153 -13.02 6.06 30.81
C SER A 153 -14.41 6.72 30.76
N THR A 154 -15.00 6.82 29.57
CA THR A 154 -16.32 7.43 29.35
C THR A 154 -17.47 6.59 29.90
N VAL A 155 -17.33 5.26 29.89
CA VAL A 155 -18.39 4.30 30.27
C VAL A 155 -18.01 3.38 31.43
N GLY A 156 -16.74 3.37 31.85
CA GLY A 156 -16.24 2.54 32.94
C GLY A 156 -16.18 1.05 32.62
N GLY A 157 -15.80 0.71 31.38
CA GLY A 157 -15.60 -0.66 30.88
C GLY A 157 -14.21 -1.23 31.17
N ASP A 158 -14.04 -2.53 30.97
CA ASP A 158 -12.79 -3.26 31.22
C ASP A 158 -12.01 -3.58 29.94
N ALA A 159 -12.70 -3.70 28.80
CA ALA A 159 -12.11 -3.97 27.50
C ALA A 159 -12.99 -3.43 26.36
N LEU A 160 -12.40 -3.32 25.18
CA LEU A 160 -13.09 -3.09 23.92
C LEU A 160 -13.09 -4.37 23.09
N ILE A 161 -14.21 -4.67 22.44
CA ILE A 161 -14.33 -5.73 21.42
C ILE A 161 -14.65 -5.13 20.06
N ASN A 162 -14.31 -5.85 18.98
CA ASN A 162 -14.47 -5.40 17.60
C ASN A 162 -13.82 -4.02 17.38
N VAL A 163 -12.55 -3.93 17.74
CA VAL A 163 -11.83 -2.66 17.82
C VAL A 163 -11.28 -2.32 16.45
N THR A 164 -11.60 -1.13 15.95
CA THR A 164 -10.93 -0.52 14.80
C THR A 164 -9.96 0.54 15.30
N VAL A 165 -8.72 0.45 14.87
CA VAL A 165 -7.65 1.41 15.17
C VAL A 165 -7.30 2.16 13.90
N SER A 166 -7.26 3.48 13.97
CA SER A 166 -6.77 4.34 12.90
C SER A 166 -5.63 5.20 13.40
N ASN A 167 -4.51 5.17 12.68
CA ASN A 167 -3.36 6.03 12.95
C ASN A 167 -3.30 7.12 11.90
N SER A 168 -3.23 8.37 12.35
CA SER A 168 -2.96 9.54 11.52
C SER A 168 -1.60 10.12 11.86
N LEU A 169 -0.80 10.38 10.84
CA LEU A 169 0.45 11.12 10.93
C LEU A 169 0.30 12.38 10.09
N TYR A 170 0.40 13.54 10.72
CA TYR A 170 0.37 14.82 10.03
C TYR A 170 1.69 15.55 10.28
N GLY A 171 2.47 15.72 9.21
CA GLY A 171 3.65 16.58 9.18
C GLY A 171 3.39 17.75 8.24
N PHE A 172 3.34 18.97 8.77
CA PHE A 172 3.21 20.16 7.93
C PHE A 172 4.57 20.44 7.25
N VAL A 173 4.68 20.01 5.98
CA VAL A 173 5.83 20.18 5.07
C VAL A 173 7.08 19.32 5.42
N PRO A 174 7.51 18.38 4.55
CA PRO A 174 8.63 17.46 4.81
C PRO A 174 9.99 18.12 5.11
N ILE A 175 10.19 19.37 4.69
CA ILE A 175 11.52 20.02 4.70
C ILE A 175 11.82 20.69 6.06
N TYR A 176 10.82 21.03 6.88
CA TYR A 176 11.07 21.77 8.13
C TYR A 176 10.38 21.22 9.39
N ASN A 177 9.43 20.27 9.29
CA ASN A 177 8.80 19.57 10.44
C ASN A 177 8.61 20.47 11.68
N ILE A 178 8.16 21.71 11.46
CA ILE A 178 8.06 22.72 12.53
C ILE A 178 7.06 22.23 13.58
N PHE A 179 5.99 21.61 13.10
CA PHE A 179 4.98 20.98 13.91
C PHE A 179 4.52 19.70 13.22
N ALA A 180 4.64 18.59 13.93
CA ALA A 180 4.10 17.30 13.52
C ALA A 180 3.29 16.70 14.66
N TYR A 181 2.27 15.92 14.33
CA TYR A 181 1.54 15.15 15.32
C TYR A 181 1.16 13.78 14.78
N THR A 182 1.10 12.83 15.71
CA THR A 182 0.59 11.48 15.51
C THR A 182 -0.59 11.29 16.43
N CYS A 183 -1.72 10.88 15.89
CA CYS A 183 -2.88 10.50 16.69
C CYS A 183 -3.25 9.05 16.42
N THR A 184 -3.60 8.35 17.49
CA THR A 184 -4.17 7.00 17.47
C THR A 184 -5.60 7.10 17.94
N ASP A 185 -6.53 6.77 17.07
CA ASP A 185 -7.96 6.72 17.36
C ASP A 185 -8.42 5.27 17.38
N VAL A 186 -9.29 4.96 18.35
CA VAL A 186 -9.92 3.65 18.51
C VAL A 186 -11.43 3.77 18.54
N ASN A 187 -12.10 2.85 17.88
CA ASN A 187 -13.54 2.67 17.93
C ASN A 187 -13.84 1.20 18.22
N GLY A 188 -14.76 0.91 19.12
CA GLY A 188 -15.17 -0.47 19.40
C GLY A 188 -16.35 -0.50 20.37
N ILE A 189 -16.75 -1.70 20.76
CA ILE A 189 -17.81 -1.90 21.74
C ILE A 189 -17.15 -2.08 23.11
N ALA A 190 -17.49 -1.22 24.07
CA ALA A 190 -17.03 -1.37 25.44
C ALA A 190 -17.75 -2.54 26.11
N ILE A 191 -16.99 -3.35 26.83
CA ILE A 191 -17.51 -4.45 27.63
C ILE A 191 -17.05 -4.32 29.08
N LYS A 192 -17.85 -4.86 29.99
CA LYS A 192 -17.53 -5.01 31.39
C LYS A 192 -17.63 -6.47 31.77
N PHE A 193 -16.61 -7.00 32.42
CA PHE A 193 -16.66 -8.38 32.88
C PHE A 193 -17.53 -8.48 34.12
N GLU A 194 -18.37 -9.51 34.17
CA GLU A 194 -19.10 -9.83 35.38
C GLU A 194 -18.13 -10.52 36.35
N LYS A 195 -18.05 -10.01 37.58
CA LYS A 195 -17.29 -10.70 38.63
C LYS A 195 -18.09 -11.92 39.05
N ASN A 196 -17.52 -13.11 38.87
CA ASN A 196 -17.95 -14.31 39.60
C ASN A 196 -17.79 -14.14 41.11
#